data_AF-A0A8J8FJF5-F1
#
_entry.id   AF-A0A8J8FJF5-F1
#
_cell.length_a   1.000
_cell.length_b   1.000
_cell.length_c   1.000
_cell.angle_alpha   90.00
_cell.angle_beta   90.00
_cell.angle_gamma   90.00
#
_symmetry.space_group_name_H-M   'P 1'
#
loop_
_entity.id
_entity.type
_entity.pdbx_description
1 polymer ?
#
loop_
_entity_poly.entity_id
_entity_poly.type
_entity_poly.pdbx_seq_one_letter_code
_entity_poly.pdbx_strand_id
1 'polypeptide(L)'
;MAIDNLITIKGGAYNDIKKALRQWIELYSNDLQEDLTFQLFKNGRGNHIIQADKRLDNERFFYLINYLNFPEGIEYEIDIEGFTIGKDKNQLKNKSLLVYISRTDKDYDNVFVTTSENENFKVDFGGNITEIKDQRFFNHPTDIILDYPETIKINRIPVLKKEEKINENSIDKRFKIISIITLSLTLIGIIINQYDSQIFLKFVFLFGMGISTWFYADYKMLQSDRHFLYSFGIATGYLLVVLLNKGELNKSVLDYGALYPITLLLIQKPLRLIFKATMNREPVVDRPAPTFLDGVYMIILFLGFTILPFFILGSLSK
;
A
#
# COMPACT_ATOMS: atom_id res chain seq x y z
N MET A 1 0.56 39.18 -13.83
CA MET A 1 -0.37 38.12 -13.43
C MET A 1 0.50 37.04 -12.81
N ALA A 2 0.35 36.72 -11.53
CA ALA A 2 1.19 35.71 -10.87
C ALA A 2 0.91 34.34 -11.51
N ILE A 3 1.96 33.55 -11.70
CA ILE A 3 1.87 32.24 -12.33
C ILE A 3 1.53 31.25 -11.20
N ASP A 4 0.32 30.71 -11.23
CA ASP A 4 -0.18 29.77 -10.21
C ASP A 4 0.41 28.36 -10.45
N ASN A 5 0.59 27.55 -9.41
CA ASN A 5 1.14 26.18 -9.47
C ASN A 5 2.53 26.07 -10.13
N LEU A 6 3.42 26.98 -9.75
CA LEU A 6 4.80 27.05 -10.23
C LEU A 6 5.75 26.39 -9.21
N ILE A 7 6.75 25.65 -9.67
CA ILE A 7 7.79 25.05 -8.82
C ILE A 7 9.15 25.45 -9.37
N THR A 8 10.01 26.01 -8.53
CA THR A 8 11.40 26.33 -8.84
C THR A 8 12.31 25.34 -8.17
N ILE A 9 13.32 24.86 -8.91
CA ILE A 9 14.27 23.86 -8.43
C ILE A 9 15.67 24.35 -8.76
N LYS A 10 16.53 24.42 -7.74
CA LYS A 10 17.97 24.70 -7.89
C LYS A 10 18.75 23.44 -7.52
N GLY A 11 19.66 23.01 -8.37
CA GLY A 11 20.38 21.73 -8.27
C GLY A 11 19.80 20.64 -9.18
N GLY A 12 20.41 19.46 -9.14
CA GLY A 12 20.00 18.29 -9.92
C GLY A 12 20.24 18.40 -11.44
N ALA A 13 20.42 17.26 -12.11
CA ALA A 13 20.44 17.24 -13.57
C ALA A 13 19.00 17.27 -14.12
N TYR A 14 18.80 17.93 -15.27
CA TYR A 14 17.48 18.06 -15.89
C TYR A 14 16.77 16.69 -16.10
N ASN A 15 17.54 15.68 -16.51
CA ASN A 15 17.00 14.34 -16.76
C ASN A 15 16.57 13.65 -15.46
N ASP A 16 17.22 13.93 -14.34
CA ASP A 16 16.88 13.37 -13.04
C ASP A 16 15.60 14.02 -12.50
N ILE A 17 15.48 15.34 -12.61
CA ILE A 17 14.24 16.07 -12.27
C ILE A 17 13.07 15.58 -13.13
N LYS A 18 13.32 15.39 -14.43
CA LYS A 18 12.33 14.83 -15.36
C LYS A 18 11.92 13.41 -14.96
N LYS A 19 12.87 12.58 -14.55
CA LYS A 19 12.60 11.21 -14.10
C LYS A 19 11.78 11.22 -12.80
N ALA A 20 12.15 12.03 -11.82
CA ALA A 20 11.42 12.20 -10.57
C ALA A 20 9.97 12.67 -10.80
N LEU A 21 9.77 13.69 -11.64
CA LEU A 21 8.44 14.17 -12.02
C LEU A 21 7.59 13.07 -12.68
N ARG A 22 8.19 12.26 -13.58
CA ARG A 22 7.48 11.13 -14.20
C ARG A 22 7.13 10.04 -13.20
N GLN A 23 8.02 9.69 -12.28
CA GLN A 23 7.74 8.71 -11.23
C GLN A 23 6.57 9.14 -10.36
N TRP A 24 6.54 10.42 -9.95
CA TRP A 24 5.42 10.96 -9.18
C TRP A 24 4.10 10.90 -9.95
N ILE A 25 4.11 11.33 -11.22
CA ILE A 25 2.92 11.28 -12.10
C ILE A 25 2.42 9.83 -12.23
N GLU A 26 3.31 8.85 -12.37
CA GLU A 26 2.97 7.44 -12.47
C GLU A 26 2.37 6.91 -11.18
N LEU A 27 3.00 7.21 -10.03
CA LEU A 27 2.56 6.81 -8.70
C LEU A 27 1.13 7.28 -8.40
N TYR A 28 0.78 8.50 -8.83
CA TYR A 28 -0.52 9.12 -8.57
C TYR A 28 -1.47 9.13 -9.78
N SER A 29 -1.14 8.45 -10.87
CA SER A 29 -1.88 8.48 -12.13
C SER A 29 -3.38 8.12 -12.02
N ASN A 30 -3.74 7.27 -11.07
CA ASN A 30 -5.13 6.86 -10.80
C ASN A 30 -5.95 7.94 -10.07
N ASP A 31 -5.28 8.76 -9.26
CA ASP A 31 -5.93 9.78 -8.42
C ASP A 31 -5.96 11.15 -9.12
N LEU A 32 -5.08 11.36 -10.10
CA LEU A 32 -5.02 12.59 -10.87
C LEU A 32 -6.15 12.65 -11.92
N GLN A 33 -6.68 13.86 -12.13
CA GLN A 33 -7.67 14.13 -13.17
C GLN A 33 -7.12 13.81 -14.56
N GLU A 34 -8.00 13.36 -15.46
CA GLU A 34 -7.63 13.16 -16.86
C GLU A 34 -7.19 14.50 -17.49
N ASP A 35 -6.21 14.41 -18.37
CA ASP A 35 -5.65 15.55 -19.12
C ASP A 35 -4.92 16.62 -18.29
N LEU A 36 -4.53 16.38 -17.04
CA LEU A 36 -3.57 17.30 -16.39
C LEU A 36 -2.23 17.23 -17.13
N THR A 37 -1.59 18.38 -17.24
CA THR A 37 -0.28 18.52 -17.88
C THR A 37 0.72 19.17 -16.94
N PHE A 38 1.96 18.72 -17.03
CA PHE A 38 3.10 19.31 -16.33
C PHE A 38 4.09 19.80 -17.37
N GLN A 39 4.52 21.06 -17.28
CA GLN A 39 5.51 21.63 -18.19
C GLN A 39 6.83 21.77 -17.45
N LEU A 40 7.89 21.17 -17.99
CA LEU A 40 9.23 21.23 -17.42
C LEU A 40 10.14 22.10 -18.30
N PHE A 41 10.72 23.14 -17.69
CA PHE A 41 11.57 24.12 -18.35
C PHE A 41 13.01 24.04 -17.84
N LYS A 42 13.96 24.32 -18.73
CA LYS A 42 15.35 24.60 -18.38
C LYS A 42 15.47 26.09 -18.11
N ASN A 43 15.89 26.49 -16.91
CA ASN A 43 16.02 27.91 -16.53
C ASN A 43 17.46 28.28 -16.19
N GLY A 44 18.41 27.84 -17.04
CA GLY A 44 19.84 28.01 -16.84
C GLY A 44 20.55 26.75 -16.33
N ARG A 45 21.82 26.90 -15.90
CA ARG A 45 22.63 25.77 -15.46
C ARG A 45 22.22 25.33 -14.05
N GLY A 46 21.66 24.12 -13.95
CA GLY A 46 21.23 23.55 -12.67
C GLY A 46 19.97 24.19 -12.09
N ASN A 47 19.22 24.95 -12.88
CA ASN A 47 17.96 25.54 -12.47
C ASN A 47 16.85 25.03 -13.38
N HIS A 48 15.77 24.55 -12.78
CA HIS A 48 14.64 23.95 -13.48
C HIS A 48 13.35 24.54 -12.96
N ILE A 49 12.33 24.57 -13.81
CA ILE A 49 11.00 25.02 -13.43
C ILE A 49 10.00 23.97 -13.84
N ILE A 50 9.06 23.65 -12.95
CA ILE A 50 7.89 22.85 -13.26
C ILE A 50 6.66 23.74 -13.11
N GLN A 51 5.88 23.82 -14.17
CA GLN A 51 4.56 24.42 -14.15
C GLN A 51 3.53 23.30 -14.12
N ALA A 52 2.87 23.11 -12.98
CA ALA A 52 1.78 22.15 -12.86
C ALA A 52 0.47 22.78 -13.33
N ASP A 53 -0.46 21.93 -13.78
CA ASP A 53 -1.80 22.35 -14.17
C ASP A 53 -2.51 23.04 -12.98
N LYS A 54 -3.16 24.18 -13.23
CA LYS A 54 -3.91 24.95 -12.23
C LYS A 54 -5.05 24.16 -11.56
N ARG A 55 -5.51 23.08 -12.18
CA ARG A 55 -6.55 22.19 -11.62
C ARG A 55 -6.02 21.27 -10.52
N LEU A 56 -4.70 21.14 -10.38
CA LEU A 56 -4.09 20.37 -9.30
C LEU A 56 -4.46 21.00 -7.95
N ASP A 57 -4.98 20.17 -7.04
CA ASP A 57 -5.33 20.54 -5.68
C ASP A 57 -4.06 20.75 -4.81
N ASN A 58 -4.21 21.40 -3.65
CA ASN A 58 -3.07 21.74 -2.82
C ASN A 58 -2.41 20.52 -2.19
N GLU A 59 -3.18 19.50 -1.81
CA GLU A 59 -2.66 18.27 -1.23
C GLU A 59 -1.69 17.57 -2.20
N ARG A 60 -2.13 17.33 -3.44
CA ARG A 60 -1.26 16.74 -4.48
C ARG A 60 -0.11 17.66 -4.86
N PHE A 61 -0.30 18.97 -4.84
CA PHE A 61 0.81 19.91 -5.03
C PHE A 61 1.87 19.78 -3.92
N PHE A 62 1.47 19.64 -2.65
CA PHE A 62 2.38 19.43 -1.53
C PHE A 62 3.12 18.10 -1.64
N TYR A 63 2.42 17.02 -2.03
CA TYR A 63 3.03 15.72 -2.28
C TYR A 63 4.06 15.77 -3.41
N LEU A 64 3.80 16.54 -4.47
CA LEU A 64 4.74 16.71 -5.57
C LEU A 64 6.03 17.40 -5.11
N ILE A 65 5.92 18.50 -4.34
CA ILE A 65 7.09 19.21 -3.78
C ILE A 65 7.93 18.27 -2.92
N ASN A 66 7.31 17.52 -2.03
CA ASN A 66 8.00 16.59 -1.15
C ASN A 66 8.67 15.44 -1.91
N TYR A 67 7.97 14.82 -2.86
CA TYR A 67 8.53 13.73 -3.66
C TYR A 67 9.69 14.19 -4.54
N LEU A 68 9.61 15.38 -5.13
CA LEU A 68 10.72 15.94 -5.90
C LEU A 68 11.96 16.18 -5.03
N ASN A 69 11.79 16.47 -3.74
CA ASN A 69 12.91 16.61 -2.82
C ASN A 69 13.50 15.25 -2.41
N PHE A 70 12.68 14.20 -2.34
CA PHE A 70 13.07 12.85 -1.91
C PHE A 70 12.62 11.76 -2.90
N PRO A 71 13.10 11.77 -4.16
CA PRO A 71 12.66 10.80 -5.17
C PRO A 71 13.22 9.41 -4.90
N GLU A 72 12.51 8.38 -5.38
CA GLU A 72 12.96 6.99 -5.26
C GLU A 72 14.04 6.66 -6.32
N GLY A 73 15.22 6.23 -5.86
CA GLY A 73 16.30 5.74 -6.73
C GLY A 73 16.95 6.83 -7.59
N ILE A 74 16.95 8.07 -7.10
CA ILE A 74 17.65 9.21 -7.70
C ILE A 74 18.38 9.95 -6.58
N GLU A 75 19.70 10.10 -6.71
CA GLU A 75 20.53 10.81 -5.75
C GLU A 75 20.88 12.20 -6.31
N TYR A 76 20.34 13.24 -5.70
CA TYR A 76 20.74 14.63 -5.93
C TYR A 76 20.54 15.48 -4.68
N GLU A 77 21.15 16.65 -4.68
CA GLU A 77 20.89 17.71 -3.70
C GLU A 77 20.20 18.87 -4.43
N ILE A 78 19.01 19.23 -3.98
CA ILE A 78 18.22 20.32 -4.55
C ILE A 78 17.67 21.26 -3.47
N ASP A 79 17.37 22.49 -3.88
CA ASP A 79 16.56 23.45 -3.15
C ASP A 79 15.29 23.70 -3.96
N ILE A 80 14.13 23.45 -3.35
CA ILE A 80 12.82 23.45 -4.03
C ILE A 80 11.85 24.40 -3.35
N GLU A 81 11.18 25.21 -4.17
CA GLU A 81 10.12 26.13 -3.74
C GLU A 81 8.92 26.00 -4.68
N GLY A 82 7.73 25.84 -4.11
CA GLY A 82 6.46 25.79 -4.82
C GLY A 82 5.63 27.04 -4.56
N PHE A 83 4.96 27.56 -5.56
CA PHE A 83 4.09 28.72 -5.50
C PHE A 83 2.71 28.33 -5.99
N THR A 84 1.71 28.46 -5.13
CA THR A 84 0.32 28.09 -5.42
C THR A 84 -0.65 28.99 -4.66
N ILE A 85 -1.95 28.91 -4.98
CA ILE A 85 -3.02 29.54 -4.21
C ILE A 85 -3.72 28.47 -3.37
N GLY A 86 -4.00 28.78 -2.09
CA GLY A 86 -4.76 27.90 -1.22
C GLY A 86 -6.23 27.79 -1.66
N LYS A 87 -6.68 26.57 -1.98
CA LYS A 87 -8.03 26.24 -2.46
C LYS A 87 -8.87 25.59 -1.37
N ASP A 88 -8.23 24.96 -0.40
CA ASP A 88 -8.88 24.20 0.66
C ASP A 88 -9.63 25.08 1.66
N LYS A 89 -10.65 24.52 2.31
CA LYS A 89 -11.47 25.21 3.32
C LYS A 89 -10.76 25.27 4.69
N ASN A 90 -9.56 25.85 4.74
CA ASN A 90 -8.76 26.01 5.94
C ASN A 90 -8.15 27.42 6.02
N GLN A 91 -7.24 27.63 6.97
CA GLN A 91 -6.57 28.93 7.20
C GLN A 91 -5.66 29.41 6.05
N LEU A 92 -5.37 28.54 5.06
CA LEU A 92 -4.60 28.86 3.86
C LEU A 92 -5.48 29.31 2.68
N LYS A 93 -6.82 29.22 2.82
CA LYS A 93 -7.75 29.51 1.74
C LYS A 93 -7.57 30.91 1.15
N ASN A 94 -7.53 30.99 -0.18
CA ASN A 94 -7.38 32.20 -0.98
C ASN A 94 -6.09 32.99 -0.72
N LYS A 95 -5.11 32.42 -0.02
CA LYS A 95 -3.80 33.03 0.20
C LYS A 95 -2.82 32.54 -0.85
N SER A 96 -1.86 33.40 -1.21
CA SER A 96 -0.71 32.94 -2.01
C SER A 96 0.24 32.20 -1.09
N LEU A 97 0.70 31.04 -1.52
CA LEU A 97 1.46 30.10 -0.70
C LEU A 97 2.83 29.88 -1.33
N LEU A 98 3.88 30.02 -0.52
CA LEU A 98 5.22 29.50 -0.76
C LEU A 98 5.32 28.17 0.00
N VAL A 99 5.49 27.07 -0.72
CA VAL A 99 5.64 25.71 -0.20
C VAL A 99 7.11 25.31 -0.32
N TYR A 100 7.71 24.78 0.75
CA TYR A 100 9.11 24.38 0.74
C TYR A 100 9.38 23.22 1.69
N ILE A 101 10.56 22.62 1.55
CA ILE A 101 11.10 21.64 2.50
C ILE A 101 12.15 22.34 3.35
N SER A 102 12.00 22.29 4.68
CA SER A 102 13.02 22.83 5.57
C SER A 102 14.21 21.88 5.66
N ARG A 103 15.42 22.44 5.57
CA ARG A 103 16.68 21.65 5.69
C ARG A 103 16.91 21.07 7.08
N THR A 104 16.26 21.64 8.10
CA THR A 104 16.38 21.20 9.49
C THR A 104 15.30 20.21 9.90
N ASP A 105 14.33 19.94 9.01
CA ASP A 105 13.26 19.01 9.31
C ASP A 105 13.75 17.57 9.25
N LYS A 106 13.23 16.76 10.18
CA LYS A 106 13.50 15.32 10.28
C LYS A 106 12.27 14.49 9.97
N ASP A 107 11.12 15.14 9.85
CA ASP A 107 9.86 14.52 9.51
C ASP A 107 9.73 14.55 7.98
N TYR A 108 9.59 13.37 7.37
CA TYR A 108 9.59 13.24 5.90
C TYR A 108 8.22 13.46 5.26
N ASP A 109 7.13 13.38 6.05
CA ASP A 109 5.74 13.37 5.56
C ASP A 109 5.03 14.71 5.77
N ASN A 110 5.73 15.81 5.48
CA ASN A 110 5.16 17.15 5.57
C ASN A 110 5.85 18.15 4.62
N VAL A 111 5.24 19.32 4.53
CA VAL A 111 5.80 20.51 3.89
C VAL A 111 5.67 21.74 4.80
N PHE A 112 6.47 22.75 4.52
CA PHE A 112 6.35 24.07 5.14
C PHE A 112 5.68 25.03 4.18
N VAL A 113 4.85 25.91 4.72
CA VAL A 113 4.06 26.87 3.95
C VAL A 113 4.20 28.26 4.56
N THR A 114 4.59 29.24 3.74
CA THR A 114 4.57 30.67 4.08
C THR A 114 3.48 31.37 3.24
N THR A 115 2.59 32.12 3.88
CA THR A 115 1.53 32.87 3.18
C THR A 115 2.03 34.21 2.66
N SER A 116 1.27 34.86 1.76
CA SER A 116 1.52 36.25 1.33
C SER A 116 1.56 37.25 2.47
N GLU A 117 0.94 36.94 3.61
CA GLU A 117 0.96 37.73 4.83
C GLU A 117 2.18 37.42 5.73
N ASN A 118 3.07 36.52 5.29
CA ASN A 118 4.24 36.00 6.01
C ASN A 118 3.91 35.23 7.29
N GLU A 119 2.75 34.57 7.32
CA GLU A 119 2.43 33.57 8.33
C GLU A 119 3.08 32.23 7.93
N ASN A 120 3.66 31.51 8.89
CA ASN A 120 4.41 30.28 8.63
C ASN A 120 3.71 29.08 9.26
N PHE A 121 3.56 28.02 8.47
CA PHE A 121 2.87 26.79 8.86
C PHE A 121 3.69 25.55 8.50
N LYS A 122 3.53 24.49 9.29
CA LYS A 122 3.88 23.12 8.95
C LYS A 122 2.59 22.37 8.63
N VAL A 123 2.52 21.78 7.43
CA VAL A 123 1.39 20.99 6.94
C VAL A 123 1.82 19.54 6.81
N ASP A 124 1.25 18.66 7.62
CA ASP A 124 1.46 17.22 7.48
C ASP A 124 0.51 16.61 6.45
N PHE A 125 0.86 15.42 5.95
CA PHE A 125 0.04 14.71 4.97
C PHE A 125 -1.22 14.06 5.57
N GLY A 126 -1.42 14.15 6.89
CA GLY A 126 -2.69 13.85 7.55
C GLY A 126 -3.67 15.03 7.54
N GLY A 127 -3.26 16.19 7.03
CA GLY A 127 -4.07 17.41 6.95
C GLY A 127 -3.98 18.32 8.17
N ASN A 128 -3.12 18.03 9.15
CA ASN A 128 -2.91 18.94 10.27
C ASN A 128 -2.05 20.11 9.83
N ILE A 129 -2.48 21.32 10.23
CA ILE A 129 -1.77 22.56 9.97
C ILE A 129 -1.38 23.17 11.31
N THR A 130 -0.09 23.30 11.54
CA THR A 130 0.46 23.87 12.78
C THR A 130 1.20 25.16 12.45
N GLU A 131 0.91 26.23 13.18
CA GLU A 131 1.64 27.48 13.05
C GLU A 131 3.04 27.32 13.67
N ILE A 132 4.04 27.87 13.00
CA ILE A 132 5.44 27.79 13.43
C ILE A 132 6.07 29.17 13.43
N LYS A 133 7.09 29.34 14.28
CA LYS A 133 7.93 30.54 14.30
C LYS A 133 9.11 30.32 13.37
N ASP A 134 8.87 30.46 12.06
CA ASP A 134 9.92 30.52 11.05
C ASP A 134 10.05 31.96 10.52
N GLN A 135 11.19 32.29 9.92
CA GLN A 135 11.49 33.61 9.36
C GLN A 135 11.53 33.59 7.82
N ARG A 136 10.98 32.56 7.19
CA ARG A 136 10.88 32.54 5.72
C ARG A 136 9.81 33.54 5.28
N PHE A 137 10.16 34.34 4.27
CA PHE A 137 9.29 35.35 3.71
C PHE A 137 8.76 34.89 2.36
N PHE A 138 7.50 35.21 2.08
CA PHE A 138 6.92 34.95 0.77
C PHE A 138 7.53 35.90 -0.26
N ASN A 139 8.29 35.35 -1.21
CA ASN A 139 8.86 36.10 -2.33
C ASN A 139 8.61 35.34 -3.63
N HIS A 140 7.68 35.84 -4.44
CA HIS A 140 7.43 35.25 -5.75
C HIS A 140 8.61 35.55 -6.69
N PRO A 141 9.12 34.55 -7.43
CA PRO A 141 10.21 34.75 -8.37
C PRO A 141 9.80 35.68 -9.52
N THR A 142 10.67 36.63 -9.87
CA THR A 142 10.43 37.64 -10.93
C THR A 142 11.16 37.32 -12.24
N ASP A 143 12.31 36.64 -12.17
CA ASP A 143 13.22 36.43 -13.31
C ASP A 143 13.12 34.99 -13.82
N ILE A 144 11.98 34.65 -14.40
CA ILE A 144 11.68 33.28 -14.87
C ILE A 144 11.60 33.25 -16.40
N ILE A 145 12.37 32.35 -17.01
CA ILE A 145 12.31 32.09 -18.45
C ILE A 145 11.45 30.83 -18.68
N LEU A 146 10.31 31.00 -19.36
CA LEU A 146 9.36 29.92 -19.69
C LEU A 146 9.36 29.60 -21.18
N ASP A 147 10.56 29.49 -21.76
CA ASP A 147 10.70 29.19 -23.17
C ASP A 147 10.87 27.68 -23.42
N TYR A 148 10.22 27.18 -24.47
CA TYR A 148 10.33 25.80 -24.95
C TYR A 148 10.09 24.71 -23.89
N PRO A 149 8.89 24.64 -23.27
CA PRO A 149 8.58 23.60 -22.29
C PRO A 149 8.62 22.19 -22.89
N GLU A 150 9.15 21.24 -22.13
CA GLU A 150 8.79 19.85 -22.33
C GLU A 150 7.47 19.57 -21.61
N THR A 151 6.41 19.30 -22.37
CA THR A 151 5.10 18.95 -21.80
C THR A 151 5.03 17.46 -21.49
N ILE A 152 4.84 17.12 -20.22
CA ILE A 152 4.61 15.78 -19.73
C ILE A 152 3.12 15.65 -19.46
N LYS A 153 2.46 14.81 -20.26
CA LYS A 153 1.04 14.48 -20.08
C LYS A 153 0.91 13.30 -19.13
N ILE A 154 -0.20 13.25 -18.40
CA ILE A 154 -0.62 12.03 -17.72
C ILE A 154 -0.99 11.02 -18.80
N ASN A 155 -0.04 10.13 -19.10
CA ASN A 155 -0.38 8.90 -19.76
C ASN A 155 -0.92 8.00 -18.66
N ARG A 156 -2.25 7.92 -18.52
CA ARG A 156 -2.84 6.72 -17.95
C ARG A 156 -2.42 5.61 -18.89
N ILE A 157 -1.33 4.92 -18.55
CA ILE A 157 -1.20 3.54 -18.97
C ILE A 157 -2.49 2.97 -18.38
N PRO A 158 -3.51 2.60 -19.19
CA PRO A 158 -4.61 1.82 -18.64
C PRO A 158 -3.89 0.73 -17.91
N VAL A 159 -4.12 0.61 -16.61
CA VAL A 159 -3.49 -0.42 -15.82
C VAL A 159 -4.08 -1.74 -16.34
N LEU A 160 -3.62 -2.21 -17.50
CA LEU A 160 -3.05 -3.53 -17.64
C LEU A 160 -2.03 -3.57 -16.51
N LYS A 161 -2.57 -3.84 -15.30
CA LYS A 161 -1.85 -4.41 -14.18
C LYS A 161 -0.98 -5.40 -14.89
N LYS A 162 0.32 -5.15 -14.94
CA LYS A 162 1.29 -6.12 -15.40
C LYS A 162 0.84 -7.36 -14.66
N GLU A 163 0.19 -8.30 -15.36
CA GLU A 163 -0.03 -9.61 -14.80
C GLU A 163 1.42 -10.02 -14.60
N GLU A 164 1.93 -9.85 -13.38
CA GLU A 164 3.14 -10.52 -12.97
C GLU A 164 2.77 -11.97 -13.24
N LYS A 165 3.21 -12.47 -14.40
CA LYS A 165 2.99 -13.86 -14.78
C LYS A 165 3.45 -14.62 -13.57
N ILE A 166 2.48 -15.22 -12.89
CA ILE A 166 2.70 -15.94 -11.65
C ILE A 166 3.87 -16.87 -11.96
N ASN A 167 4.99 -16.68 -11.28
CA ASN A 167 6.15 -17.53 -11.50
C ASN A 167 5.81 -18.88 -10.86
N GLU A 168 5.05 -19.70 -11.58
CA GLU A 168 4.51 -20.96 -11.08
C GLU A 168 5.63 -21.87 -10.57
N ASN A 169 6.82 -21.81 -11.17
CA ASN A 169 7.98 -22.57 -10.74
C ASN A 169 8.49 -22.14 -9.36
N SER A 170 8.50 -20.85 -9.04
CA SER A 170 8.92 -20.39 -7.71
C SER A 170 7.88 -20.72 -6.65
N ILE A 171 6.59 -20.60 -6.97
CA ILE A 171 5.49 -20.97 -6.08
C ILE A 171 5.50 -22.48 -5.81
N ASP A 172 5.61 -23.32 -6.84
CA ASP A 172 5.61 -24.79 -6.70
C ASP A 172 6.78 -25.26 -5.81
N LYS A 173 7.97 -24.68 -5.98
CA LYS A 173 9.13 -25.00 -5.13
C LYS A 173 8.88 -24.67 -3.67
N ARG A 174 8.39 -23.45 -3.37
CA ARG A 174 8.08 -23.03 -1.99
C ARG A 174 6.96 -23.87 -1.39
N PHE A 175 5.90 -24.11 -2.16
CA PHE A 175 4.76 -24.90 -1.75
C PHE A 175 5.16 -26.32 -1.35
N LYS A 176 5.97 -27.01 -2.17
CA LYS A 176 6.46 -28.36 -1.87
C LYS A 176 7.24 -28.41 -0.55
N ILE A 177 8.18 -27.47 -0.36
CA ILE A 177 8.99 -27.41 0.86
C ILE A 177 8.10 -27.23 2.09
N ILE A 178 7.21 -26.24 2.08
CA ILE A 178 6.38 -25.92 3.25
C ILE A 178 5.32 -27.00 3.48
N SER A 179 4.82 -27.66 2.42
CA SER A 179 3.90 -28.81 2.54
C SER A 179 4.58 -30.00 3.23
N ILE A 180 5.84 -30.31 2.90
CA ILE A 180 6.61 -31.37 3.56
C ILE A 180 6.84 -31.05 5.04
N ILE A 181 7.15 -29.78 5.36
CA ILE A 181 7.29 -29.32 6.75
C ILE A 181 5.96 -29.49 7.48
N THR A 182 4.86 -29.09 6.85
CA THR A 182 3.50 -29.19 7.43
C THR A 182 3.12 -30.64 7.70
N LEU A 183 3.42 -31.55 6.77
CA LEU A 183 3.17 -32.98 6.96
C LEU A 183 4.02 -33.55 8.11
N SER A 184 5.30 -33.22 8.15
CA SER A 184 6.21 -33.65 9.23
C SER A 184 5.75 -33.17 10.60
N LEU A 185 5.34 -31.91 10.72
CA LEU A 185 4.81 -31.34 11.96
C LEU A 185 3.47 -32.00 12.35
N THR A 186 2.62 -32.35 11.39
CA THR A 186 1.39 -33.10 11.66
C THR A 186 1.70 -34.47 12.28
N LEU A 187 2.70 -35.19 11.76
CA LEU A 187 3.14 -36.47 12.33
C LEU A 187 3.70 -36.31 13.75
N ILE A 188 4.48 -35.25 14.00
CA ILE A 188 4.95 -34.92 15.35
C ILE A 188 3.77 -34.66 16.29
N GLY A 189 2.74 -33.95 15.83
CA GLY A 189 1.51 -33.74 16.58
C GLY A 189 0.83 -35.06 17.01
N ILE A 190 0.78 -36.06 16.13
CA ILE A 190 0.23 -37.39 16.46
C ILE A 190 1.05 -38.04 17.57
N ILE A 191 2.38 -37.94 17.52
CA ILE A 191 3.26 -38.47 18.57
C ILE A 191 3.00 -37.75 19.89
N ILE A 192 2.92 -36.41 19.89
CA ILE A 192 2.62 -35.61 21.09
C ILE A 192 1.31 -36.05 21.74
N ASN A 193 0.27 -36.36 20.95
CA ASN A 193 -1.02 -36.82 21.46
C ASN A 193 -0.91 -38.12 22.29
N GLN A 194 0.05 -39.00 21.98
CA GLN A 194 0.28 -40.23 22.72
C GLN A 194 0.90 -39.99 24.10
N TYR A 195 1.61 -38.87 24.29
CA TYR A 195 2.26 -38.52 25.55
C TYR A 195 1.41 -37.62 26.42
N ASP A 196 0.85 -36.54 25.85
CA ASP A 196 0.07 -35.55 26.60
C ASP A 196 -0.99 -34.88 25.70
N SER A 197 -2.25 -35.20 25.99
CA SER A 197 -3.41 -34.67 25.27
C SER A 197 -3.61 -33.16 25.41
N GLN A 198 -3.10 -32.53 26.48
CA GLN A 198 -3.17 -31.07 26.70
C GLN A 198 -2.10 -30.34 25.91
N ILE A 199 -0.88 -30.91 25.85
CA ILE A 199 0.18 -30.37 24.99
C ILE A 199 -0.23 -30.49 23.52
N PHE A 200 -0.84 -31.61 23.14
CA PHE A 200 -1.39 -31.81 21.79
C PHE A 200 -2.40 -30.72 21.41
N LEU A 201 -3.32 -30.35 22.31
CA LEU A 201 -4.30 -29.29 22.04
C LEU A 201 -3.64 -27.93 21.78
N LYS A 202 -2.64 -27.56 22.59
CA LYS A 202 -1.87 -26.32 22.37
C LYS A 202 -1.11 -26.37 21.05
N PHE A 203 -0.53 -27.52 20.73
CA PHE A 203 0.14 -27.75 19.46
C PHE A 203 -0.82 -27.58 18.28
N VAL A 204 -1.98 -28.23 18.31
CA VAL A 204 -3.03 -28.10 17.29
C VAL A 204 -3.44 -26.64 17.10
N PHE A 205 -3.69 -25.92 18.21
CA PHE A 205 -4.04 -24.51 18.13
C PHE A 205 -2.98 -23.67 17.41
N LEU A 206 -1.73 -23.73 17.86
CA LEU A 206 -0.63 -22.94 17.28
C LEU A 206 -0.34 -23.36 15.84
N PHE A 207 -0.38 -24.65 15.56
CA PHE A 207 -0.04 -25.19 14.26
C PHE A 207 -1.10 -24.88 13.21
N GLY A 208 -2.39 -24.99 13.55
CA GLY A 208 -3.49 -24.58 12.68
C GLY A 208 -3.48 -23.09 12.35
N MET A 209 -3.16 -22.23 13.32
CA MET A 209 -2.91 -20.81 13.05
C MET A 209 -1.70 -20.60 12.14
N GLY A 210 -0.62 -21.37 12.32
CA GLY A 210 0.57 -21.34 11.47
C GLY A 210 0.26 -21.67 10.01
N ILE A 211 -0.48 -22.75 9.74
CA ILE A 211 -0.92 -23.14 8.39
C ILE A 211 -1.77 -22.02 7.78
N SER A 212 -2.70 -21.45 8.54
CA SER A 212 -3.58 -20.38 8.07
C SER A 212 -2.80 -19.10 7.74
N THR A 213 -1.83 -18.76 8.59
CA THR A 213 -0.93 -17.62 8.36
C THR A 213 -0.10 -17.83 7.11
N TRP A 214 0.40 -19.05 6.87
CA TRP A 214 1.10 -19.39 5.63
C TRP A 214 0.21 -19.19 4.41
N PHE A 215 -1.00 -19.74 4.41
CA PHE A 215 -1.97 -19.57 3.31
C PHE A 215 -2.33 -18.11 3.07
N TYR A 216 -2.48 -17.31 4.13
CA TYR A 216 -2.74 -15.88 4.04
C TYR A 216 -1.54 -15.09 3.50
N ALA A 217 -0.33 -15.41 3.97
CA ALA A 217 0.90 -14.71 3.60
C ALA A 217 1.34 -15.02 2.16
N ASP A 218 1.20 -16.27 1.70
CA ASP A 218 1.46 -16.65 0.30
C ASP A 218 0.15 -16.64 -0.51
N TYR A 219 -0.64 -15.56 -0.42
CA TYR A 219 -1.96 -15.49 -1.04
C TYR A 219 -1.94 -15.70 -2.57
N LYS A 220 -0.87 -15.25 -3.26
CA LYS A 220 -0.70 -15.46 -4.71
C LYS A 220 -0.78 -16.95 -5.09
N MET A 221 -0.33 -17.84 -4.22
CA MET A 221 -0.46 -19.28 -4.41
C MET A 221 -1.94 -19.72 -4.50
N LEU A 222 -2.81 -19.18 -3.64
CA LEU A 222 -4.24 -19.50 -3.61
C LEU A 222 -5.02 -18.96 -4.81
N GLN A 223 -4.39 -18.15 -5.65
CA GLN A 223 -4.98 -17.73 -6.92
C GLN A 223 -4.90 -18.85 -7.99
N SER A 224 -3.97 -19.79 -7.86
CA SER A 224 -3.88 -20.97 -8.73
C SER A 224 -4.85 -22.05 -8.26
N ASP A 225 -5.76 -22.50 -9.13
CA ASP A 225 -6.76 -23.53 -8.78
C ASP A 225 -6.12 -24.84 -8.30
N ARG A 226 -5.00 -25.23 -8.92
CA ARG A 226 -4.23 -26.41 -8.54
C ARG A 226 -3.70 -26.31 -7.10
N HIS A 227 -3.07 -25.18 -6.77
CA HIS A 227 -2.50 -24.98 -5.43
C HIS A 227 -3.59 -24.77 -4.38
N PHE A 228 -4.68 -24.10 -4.74
CA PHE A 228 -5.86 -24.01 -3.88
C PHE A 228 -6.38 -25.40 -3.50
N LEU A 229 -6.51 -26.32 -4.47
CA LEU A 229 -6.94 -27.69 -4.21
C LEU A 229 -5.97 -28.44 -3.30
N TYR A 230 -4.66 -28.28 -3.49
CA TYR A 230 -3.66 -28.88 -2.60
C TYR A 230 -3.73 -28.30 -1.18
N SER A 231 -3.84 -26.98 -1.03
CA SER A 231 -4.04 -26.32 0.26
C SER A 231 -5.32 -26.80 0.96
N PHE A 232 -6.40 -26.99 0.20
CA PHE A 232 -7.65 -27.53 0.70
C PHE A 232 -7.51 -28.99 1.16
N GLY A 233 -6.75 -29.81 0.42
CA GLY A 233 -6.40 -31.17 0.81
C GLY A 233 -5.58 -31.21 2.11
N ILE A 234 -4.58 -30.32 2.26
CA ILE A 234 -3.78 -30.19 3.49
C ILE A 234 -4.67 -29.79 4.66
N ALA A 235 -5.51 -28.76 4.51
CA ALA A 235 -6.42 -28.30 5.56
C ALA A 235 -7.42 -29.39 5.99
N THR A 236 -7.98 -30.11 5.03
CA THR A 236 -8.92 -31.21 5.30
C THR A 236 -8.23 -32.39 5.97
N GLY A 237 -7.06 -32.80 5.47
CA GLY A 237 -6.27 -33.88 6.07
C GLY A 237 -5.84 -33.55 7.49
N TYR A 238 -5.42 -32.31 7.73
CA TYR A 238 -5.10 -31.81 9.06
C TYR A 238 -6.30 -31.88 10.02
N LEU A 239 -7.47 -31.37 9.59
CA LEU A 239 -8.70 -31.45 10.37
C LEU A 239 -9.09 -32.90 10.70
N LEU A 240 -9.02 -33.80 9.71
CA LEU A 240 -9.33 -35.23 9.90
C LEU A 240 -8.37 -35.89 10.88
N VAL A 241 -7.07 -35.59 10.82
CA VAL A 241 -6.09 -36.12 11.78
C VAL A 241 -6.45 -35.68 13.20
N VAL A 242 -6.82 -34.42 13.40
CA VAL A 242 -7.24 -33.92 14.72
C VAL A 242 -8.50 -34.64 15.19
N LEU A 243 -9.51 -34.77 14.33
CA LEU A 243 -10.76 -35.47 14.64
C LEU A 243 -10.53 -36.93 15.03
N LEU A 244 -9.72 -37.67 14.27
CA LEU A 244 -9.42 -39.08 14.55
C LEU A 244 -8.67 -39.28 15.88
N ASN A 245 -7.84 -38.31 16.26
CA ASN A 245 -7.06 -38.38 17.50
C ASN A 245 -7.84 -37.96 18.76
N LYS A 246 -8.94 -37.21 18.60
CA LYS A 246 -9.80 -36.74 19.71
C LYS A 246 -11.15 -37.45 19.80
N GLY A 247 -11.57 -38.15 18.75
CA GLY A 247 -12.91 -38.73 18.61
C GLY A 247 -13.94 -37.70 18.16
N GLU A 248 -14.01 -36.53 18.81
CA GLU A 248 -14.90 -35.41 18.49
C GLU A 248 -14.24 -34.05 18.76
N LEU A 249 -14.69 -32.99 18.09
CA LEU A 249 -14.32 -31.62 18.46
C LEU A 249 -15.01 -31.26 19.77
N ASN A 250 -14.23 -31.16 20.84
CA ASN A 250 -14.73 -30.62 22.10
C ASN A 250 -14.81 -29.09 22.03
N LYS A 251 -15.63 -28.46 22.88
CA LYS A 251 -15.87 -27.00 22.85
C LYS A 251 -14.66 -26.17 23.34
N SER A 252 -13.45 -26.73 23.39
CA SER A 252 -12.29 -26.03 23.93
C SER A 252 -11.75 -25.00 22.93
N VAL A 253 -11.31 -23.83 23.42
CA VAL A 253 -10.67 -22.78 22.59
C VAL A 253 -9.49 -23.31 21.76
N LEU A 254 -8.88 -24.40 22.22
CA LEU A 254 -7.76 -25.05 21.54
C LEU A 254 -8.20 -25.90 20.34
N ASP A 255 -9.41 -26.44 20.35
CA ASP A 255 -9.97 -27.23 19.23
C ASP A 255 -10.29 -26.35 18.00
N TYR A 256 -10.46 -25.03 18.19
CA TYR A 256 -10.65 -24.06 17.09
C TYR A 256 -9.42 -23.98 16.18
N GLY A 257 -8.25 -24.33 16.70
CA GLY A 257 -6.99 -24.47 15.96
C GLY A 257 -7.14 -25.21 14.63
N ALA A 258 -7.81 -26.36 14.70
CA ALA A 258 -7.98 -27.27 13.57
C ALA A 258 -8.83 -26.68 12.43
N LEU A 259 -9.69 -25.71 12.74
CA LEU A 259 -10.63 -25.13 11.79
C LEU A 259 -10.07 -23.92 11.04
N TYR A 260 -9.07 -23.21 11.58
CA TYR A 260 -8.55 -21.99 10.95
C TYR A 260 -8.13 -22.19 9.47
N PRO A 261 -7.40 -23.27 9.10
CA PRO A 261 -6.97 -23.44 7.70
C PRO A 261 -8.16 -23.63 6.75
N ILE A 262 -9.15 -24.42 7.16
CA ILE A 262 -10.29 -24.72 6.30
C ILE A 262 -11.26 -23.53 6.21
N THR A 263 -11.47 -22.80 7.30
CA THR A 263 -12.34 -21.60 7.28
C THR A 263 -11.74 -20.49 6.41
N LEU A 264 -10.42 -20.29 6.47
CA LEU A 264 -9.73 -19.35 5.57
C LEU A 264 -10.02 -19.69 4.11
N LEU A 265 -9.86 -20.96 3.71
CA LEU A 265 -10.08 -21.38 2.32
C LEU A 265 -11.56 -21.32 1.90
N LEU A 266 -12.48 -21.66 2.81
CA LEU A 266 -13.93 -21.56 2.59
C LEU A 266 -14.39 -20.12 2.37
N ILE A 267 -13.75 -19.15 3.02
CA ILE A 267 -14.05 -17.72 2.81
C ILE A 267 -13.32 -17.18 1.58
N GLN A 268 -12.07 -17.58 1.39
CA GLN A 268 -11.21 -17.04 0.34
C GLN A 268 -11.81 -17.23 -1.05
N LYS A 269 -12.30 -18.43 -1.39
CA LYS A 269 -12.75 -18.74 -2.75
C LYS A 269 -14.03 -17.98 -3.13
N PRO A 270 -15.12 -18.00 -2.34
CA PRO A 270 -16.30 -17.18 -2.61
C PRO A 270 -15.98 -15.68 -2.66
N LEU A 271 -15.20 -15.18 -1.69
CA LEU A 271 -14.85 -13.77 -1.65
C LEU A 271 -14.05 -13.34 -2.89
N ARG A 272 -13.10 -14.18 -3.33
CA ARG A 272 -12.33 -13.97 -4.57
C ARG A 272 -13.23 -13.97 -5.80
N LEU A 273 -14.19 -14.91 -5.90
CA LEU A 273 -15.12 -14.96 -7.03
C LEU A 273 -15.98 -13.70 -7.11
N ILE A 274 -16.53 -13.25 -5.98
CA ILE A 274 -17.30 -12.00 -5.88
C ILE A 274 -16.43 -10.81 -6.29
N PHE A 275 -15.20 -10.74 -5.77
CA PHE A 275 -14.27 -9.66 -6.10
C PHE A 275 -13.94 -9.64 -7.60
N LYS A 276 -13.62 -10.79 -8.20
CA LYS A 276 -13.32 -10.90 -9.64
C LYS A 276 -14.52 -10.51 -10.50
N ALA A 277 -15.73 -10.90 -10.11
CA ALA A 277 -16.96 -10.55 -10.82
C ALA A 277 -17.25 -9.05 -10.77
N THR A 278 -17.01 -8.40 -9.64
CA THR A 278 -17.27 -6.95 -9.46
C THR A 278 -16.17 -6.09 -10.06
N MET A 279 -14.91 -6.51 -9.93
CA MET A 279 -13.74 -5.68 -10.23
C MET A 279 -13.03 -6.04 -11.54
N ASN A 280 -13.43 -7.14 -12.20
CA ASN A 280 -12.80 -7.68 -13.40
C ASN A 280 -11.27 -7.88 -13.27
N ARG A 281 -10.78 -8.14 -12.04
CA ARG A 281 -9.36 -8.39 -11.73
C ARG A 281 -9.19 -9.22 -10.46
N GLU A 282 -8.00 -9.77 -10.25
CA GLU A 282 -7.65 -10.45 -9.00
C GLU A 282 -7.49 -9.46 -7.83
N PRO A 283 -7.87 -9.87 -6.60
CA PRO A 283 -7.51 -9.14 -5.39
C PRO A 283 -6.02 -9.31 -5.08
N VAL A 284 -5.40 -8.26 -4.57
CA VAL A 284 -3.98 -8.26 -4.15
C VAL A 284 -3.90 -8.18 -2.62
N VAL A 285 -3.24 -9.15 -2.00
CA VAL A 285 -3.08 -9.24 -0.54
C VAL A 285 -1.61 -8.94 -0.21
N ASP A 286 -1.19 -7.72 -0.50
CA ASP A 286 0.15 -7.19 -0.19
C ASP A 286 0.01 -6.02 0.80
N ARG A 287 1.07 -5.73 1.57
CA ARG A 287 1.12 -4.56 2.47
C ARG A 287 2.16 -3.55 1.93
N PRO A 288 1.80 -2.28 1.71
CA PRO A 288 0.44 -1.71 1.80
C PRO A 288 -0.49 -2.21 0.68
N ALA A 289 -1.80 -2.18 0.92
CA ALA A 289 -2.78 -2.61 -0.06
C ALA A 289 -2.75 -1.66 -1.28
N PRO A 290 -2.64 -2.16 -2.53
CA PRO A 290 -2.51 -1.29 -3.70
C PRO A 290 -3.72 -0.40 -3.97
N THR A 291 -4.91 -0.82 -3.52
CA THR A 291 -6.15 -0.03 -3.64
C THR A 291 -6.99 -0.20 -2.38
N PHE A 292 -7.89 0.76 -2.13
CA PHE A 292 -8.84 0.68 -1.02
C PHE A 292 -9.65 -0.63 -1.02
N LEU A 293 -10.11 -1.08 -2.19
CA LEU A 293 -10.89 -2.30 -2.33
C LEU A 293 -10.07 -3.58 -2.07
N ASP A 294 -8.78 -3.58 -2.43
CA ASP A 294 -7.86 -4.64 -2.02
C ASP A 294 -7.72 -4.66 -0.48
N GLY A 295 -7.64 -3.49 0.15
CA GLY A 295 -7.64 -3.37 1.62
C GLY A 295 -8.92 -3.91 2.28
N VAL A 296 -10.09 -3.56 1.73
CA VAL A 296 -11.39 -4.10 2.21
C VAL A 296 -11.43 -5.62 2.05
N TYR A 297 -10.98 -6.15 0.91
CA TYR A 297 -10.88 -7.59 0.68
C TYR A 297 -10.01 -8.27 1.74
N MET A 298 -8.82 -7.71 2.03
CA MET A 298 -7.90 -8.22 3.05
C MET A 298 -8.55 -8.24 4.44
N ILE A 299 -9.25 -7.17 4.82
CA ILE A 299 -9.94 -7.08 6.11
C ILE A 299 -11.05 -8.11 6.22
N ILE A 300 -11.90 -8.26 5.20
CA ILE A 300 -12.98 -9.24 5.19
C ILE A 300 -12.42 -10.66 5.27
N LEU A 301 -11.37 -10.95 4.50
CA LEU A 301 -10.69 -12.25 4.56
C LEU A 301 -10.16 -12.53 5.96
N PHE A 302 -9.46 -11.55 6.56
CA PHE A 302 -8.87 -11.66 7.89
C PHE A 302 -9.92 -11.88 8.99
N LEU A 303 -10.93 -11.01 9.04
CA LEU A 303 -12.01 -11.10 10.00
C LEU A 303 -12.80 -12.39 9.82
N GLY A 304 -13.09 -12.75 8.57
CA GLY A 304 -13.80 -13.97 8.23
C GLY A 304 -13.09 -15.20 8.80
N PHE A 305 -11.81 -15.41 8.49
CA PHE A 305 -11.13 -16.62 8.94
C PHE A 305 -10.92 -16.65 10.45
N THR A 306 -10.82 -15.48 11.09
CA THR A 306 -10.68 -15.36 12.54
C THR A 306 -11.98 -15.68 13.26
N ILE A 307 -13.12 -15.22 12.74
CA ILE A 307 -14.42 -15.28 13.42
C ILE A 307 -15.20 -16.56 13.05
N LEU A 308 -15.13 -17.02 11.80
CA LEU A 308 -15.92 -18.16 11.31
C LEU A 308 -15.71 -19.48 12.09
N PRO A 309 -14.49 -19.86 12.53
CA PRO A 309 -14.30 -21.03 13.38
C PRO A 309 -15.21 -21.03 14.62
N PHE A 310 -15.43 -19.84 15.21
CA PHE A 310 -16.28 -19.68 16.40
C PHE A 310 -17.74 -19.98 16.11
N PHE A 311 -18.25 -19.52 14.97
CA PHE A 311 -19.63 -19.79 14.56
C PHE A 311 -19.85 -21.27 14.21
N ILE A 312 -18.91 -21.90 13.48
CA ILE A 312 -19.04 -23.31 13.08
C ILE A 312 -19.12 -24.21 14.32
N LEU A 313 -18.19 -24.06 15.27
CA LEU A 313 -18.20 -24.85 16.49
C LEU A 313 -19.41 -24.55 17.37
N GLY A 314 -19.83 -23.28 17.47
CA GLY A 314 -21.05 -22.92 18.17
C GLY A 314 -22.29 -23.64 17.59
N SER A 315 -22.36 -23.77 16.26
CA SER A 315 -23.46 -24.46 15.58
C SER A 315 -23.42 -25.98 15.70
N LEU A 316 -22.25 -26.60 15.68
CA LEU A 316 -22.09 -28.05 15.86
C LEU A 316 -22.41 -28.52 17.28
N SER A 317 -22.57 -27.57 18.20
CA SER A 317 -22.71 -27.82 19.62
C SER A 317 -24.15 -27.77 20.15
N LYS A 318 -25.11 -27.59 19.25
CA LYS A 318 -26.56 -27.59 19.48
C LYS A 318 -27.17 -28.90 19.00
#